data_AF-A0A645H7G8-F1
#
_entry.id   AF-A0A645H7G8-F1
#
_cell.length_a   1.000
_cell.length_b   1.000
_cell.length_c   1.000
_cell.angle_alpha   90.00
_cell.angle_beta   90.00
_cell.angle_gamma   90.00
#
_symmetry.space_group_name_H-M   'P 1'
#
loop_
_entity.id
_entity.type
_entity.pdbx_description
1 polymer ?
#
loop_
_entity_poly.entity_id
_entity_poly.type
_entity_poly.pdbx_seq_one_letter_code
_entity_poly.pdbx_strand_id
1 'polypeptide(L)' 'MFVYNSGKRIPEESLDKIWTSFYKVDKARTRSYGGSGLGLSIVKGIQELHQNDYGVINEEDGVMFWFDVEKAKEDKLI' A
#
# COMPACT_ATOMS: atom_id res chain seq x y z
N MET A 1 -2.14 -11.13 -0.46
CA MET A 1 -0.66 -10.98 -0.33
C MET A 1 -0.37 -10.00 0.79
N PHE A 2 0.70 -10.21 1.57
CA PHE A 2 1.09 -9.34 2.68
C PHE A 2 2.54 -8.87 2.51
N VAL A 3 2.80 -7.61 2.84
CA VAL A 3 4.14 -7.01 2.85
C VAL A 3 4.33 -6.28 4.17
N TYR A 4 5.33 -6.70 4.94
CA TYR A 4 5.64 -6.14 6.24
C TYR A 4 6.85 -5.20 6.18
N ASN A 5 6.74 -4.03 6.78
CA ASN A 5 7.82 -3.08 6.96
C ASN A 5 8.04 -2.79 8.45
N SER A 6 9.16 -3.23 8.99
CA SER A 6 9.57 -2.91 10.36
C SER A 6 9.87 -1.42 10.54
N GLY A 7 9.65 -0.89 11.74
CA GLY A 7 10.03 0.45 12.14
C GLY A 7 8.85 1.31 12.54
N LYS A 8 8.86 2.59 12.13
CA LYS A 8 7.85 3.55 12.56
C LYS A 8 6.49 3.23 11.95
N ARG A 9 5.49 3.12 12.83
CA ARG A 9 4.07 3.07 12.48
C ARG A 9 3.62 4.34 11.76
N ILE A 10 2.54 4.22 10.98
CA ILE A 10 1.88 5.36 10.34
C ILE A 10 0.92 5.98 11.37
N PRO A 11 0.83 7.32 11.50
CA PRO A 11 -0.18 7.94 12.35
C PRO A 11 -1.59 7.50 11.93
N GLU A 12 -2.46 7.16 12.89
CA GLU A 12 -3.81 6.63 12.64
C GLU A 12 -4.61 7.54 11.71
N GLU A 13 -4.53 8.86 11.90
CA GLU A 13 -5.21 9.86 11.07
C GLU A 13 -4.70 9.94 9.62
N SER A 14 -3.62 9.22 9.31
CA SER A 14 -2.99 9.16 8.00
C SER A 14 -3.28 7.86 7.26
N LEU A 15 -3.77 6.81 7.92
CA LEU A 15 -3.97 5.47 7.33
C LEU A 15 -4.87 5.50 6.09
N ASP A 16 -5.92 6.31 6.09
CA ASP A 16 -6.79 6.46 4.91
C ASP A 16 -6.16 7.36 3.83
N LYS A 17 -5.30 8.30 4.25
CA LYS A 17 -4.75 9.34 3.37
C LYS A 17 -3.56 8.84 2.55
N ILE A 18 -2.83 7.83 3.02
CA ILE A 18 -1.68 7.27 2.30
C ILE A 18 -2.03 6.72 0.90
N TRP A 19 -3.30 6.41 0.67
CA TRP A 19 -3.82 5.95 -0.63
C TRP A 19 -4.09 7.10 -1.61
N THR A 20 -3.95 8.36 -1.18
CA THR A 20 -4.16 9.54 -2.02
C THR A 20 -2.86 9.89 -2.76
N SER A 21 -2.96 10.16 -4.06
CA SER A 21 -1.81 10.59 -4.86
C SER A 21 -1.11 11.80 -4.26
N PHE A 22 0.22 11.75 -4.23
CA PHE A 22 1.11 12.78 -3.71
C PHE A 22 1.03 13.00 -2.19
N TYR A 23 0.23 12.21 -1.44
CA TYR A 23 0.21 12.29 0.00
C TYR A 23 1.53 11.79 0.62
N LYS A 24 2.02 12.51 1.63
CA LYS A 24 3.20 12.15 2.41
C LYS A 24 2.90 12.39 3.88
N VAL A 25 3.10 11.35 4.70
CA VAL A 25 2.95 11.41 6.16
C VAL A 25 3.92 12.44 6.76
N ASP A 26 5.17 12.46 6.27
CA ASP A 26 6.22 13.32 6.78
C ASP A 26 6.57 14.42 5.76
N LYS A 27 6.07 15.65 5.98
CA LYS A 27 6.38 16.81 5.12
C LYS A 27 7.87 17.21 5.21
N ALA A 28 8.52 16.93 6.33
CA ALA A 28 9.85 17.45 6.68
C ALA A 28 11.05 16.60 6.20
N ARG A 29 10.85 15.34 5.79
CA ARG A 29 11.94 14.43 5.33
C ARG A 29 12.04 14.29 3.81
N THR A 30 11.51 15.26 3.07
CA THR A 30 11.35 15.23 1.61
C THR A 30 12.62 15.44 0.79
N ARG A 31 13.79 15.69 1.41
CA ARG A 31 14.93 16.25 0.66
C ARG A 31 16.01 15.29 0.15
N SER A 32 16.01 14.01 0.55
CA SER A 32 17.14 13.13 0.16
C SER A 32 16.78 11.75 -0.41
N TYR A 33 15.58 11.20 -0.21
CA TYR A 33 15.27 9.82 -0.65
C TYR A 33 13.79 9.54 -1.01
N GLY A 34 12.91 10.55 -0.99
CA GLY A 34 11.47 10.33 -0.92
C GLY A 34 10.77 10.31 -2.28
N GLY A 35 10.23 9.15 -2.67
CA GLY A 35 9.38 8.98 -3.87
C GLY A 35 8.24 9.99 -3.99
N SER A 36 7.62 10.07 -5.16
CA SER A 36 6.58 11.05 -5.51
C SER A 36 5.32 10.98 -4.65
N GLY A 37 5.13 9.92 -3.84
CA GLY A 37 3.87 9.64 -3.16
C GLY A 37 2.81 9.05 -4.09
N LEU A 38 3.24 8.40 -5.18
CA LEU A 38 2.35 7.75 -6.16
C LEU A 38 2.20 6.24 -5.95
N GLY A 39 3.13 5.59 -5.24
CA GLY A 39 3.16 4.12 -5.16
C GLY A 39 1.86 3.51 -4.66
N LEU A 40 1.38 3.97 -3.50
CA LEU A 40 0.16 3.42 -2.90
C LEU A 40 -1.12 3.83 -3.64
N SER A 41 -1.16 5.01 -4.28
CA SER A 41 -2.33 5.39 -5.10
C SER A 41 -2.42 4.58 -6.39
N ILE A 42 -1.29 4.14 -6.96
CA ILE A 42 -1.26 3.19 -8.06
C ILE A 42 -1.77 1.82 -7.61
N VAL A 43 -1.30 1.32 -6.45
CA VAL A 43 -1.80 0.04 -5.88
C VAL A 43 -3.31 0.09 -5.69
N LYS A 44 -3.83 1.17 -5.07
CA LYS A 44 -5.26 1.41 -4.93
C LYS A 44 -5.98 1.33 -6.29
N GLY A 45 -5.50 2.06 -7.29
CA GLY A 45 -6.14 2.09 -8.61
C GLY A 45 -6.18 0.72 -9.29
N ILE A 46 -5.10 -0.07 -9.19
CA ILE A 46 -5.05 -1.43 -9.72
C ILE A 46 -6.08 -2.31 -9.00
N GLN A 47 -6.16 -2.24 -7.67
CA GLN A 47 -7.07 -3.09 -6.91
C GLN A 47 -8.53 -2.70 -7.08
N GLU A 48 -8.86 -1.41 -7.16
CA GLU A 48 -10.20 -0.96 -7.51
C GLU A 48 -10.63 -1.43 -8.91
N LEU A 49 -9.72 -1.38 -9.90
CA LEU A 49 -10.00 -1.88 -11.26
C LEU A 49 -10.28 -3.39 -11.29
N HIS A 50 -9.60 -4.14 -10.41
CA HIS A 50 -9.80 -5.59 -10.26
C HIS A 50 -10.90 -5.96 -9.25
N GLN A 51 -11.57 -4.97 -8.65
CA GLN A 51 -12.57 -5.17 -7.58
C GLN A 51 -12.03 -5.99 -6.39
N ASN A 52 -10.74 -5.84 -6.11
CA ASN A 52 -10.04 -6.51 -5.02
C ASN A 52 -9.98 -5.62 -3.78
N ASP A 53 -9.98 -6.25 -2.61
CA ASP A 53 -9.73 -5.54 -1.36
C ASP A 53 -8.23 -5.28 -1.16
N TYR A 54 -7.94 -4.21 -0.43
CA TYR A 54 -6.60 -3.79 -0.07
C TYR A 54 -6.63 -3.04 1.25
N GLY A 55 -5.48 -2.95 1.91
CA GLY A 55 -5.41 -2.20 3.15
C GLY A 55 -4.02 -2.11 3.76
N VAL A 56 -4.01 -1.45 4.91
CA VAL A 56 -2.84 -1.22 5.75
C VAL A 56 -3.24 -1.42 7.20
N ILE A 57 -2.34 -2.03 7.98
CA ILE A 57 -2.52 -2.27 9.41
C ILE A 57 -1.22 -1.86 10.10
N ASN A 58 -1.32 -1.05 11.15
CA ASN A 58 -0.20 -0.83 12.06
C ASN A 58 -0.02 -2.06 12.94
N GLU A 59 1.18 -2.60 12.97
CA GLU A 59 1.59 -3.68 13.88
C GLU A 59 2.42 -3.09 15.04
N GLU A 60 2.78 -3.90 16.03
CA GLU A 60 3.52 -3.44 17.21
C GLU A 60 4.86 -2.76 16.84
N ASP A 61 5.62 -3.36 15.93
CA ASP A 61 6.97 -2.95 15.53
C ASP A 61 7.08 -2.53 14.06
N GLY A 62 5.94 -2.27 13.40
CA GLY A 62 5.95 -1.93 11.98
C GLY A 62 4.59 -1.69 11.36
N VAL A 63 4.53 -1.88 10.04
CA VAL A 63 3.35 -1.64 9.21
C VAL A 63 3.20 -2.79 8.24
N MET A 64 2.00 -3.37 8.17
CA MET A 64 1.65 -4.40 7.21
C MET A 64 0.73 -3.82 6.13
N PHE A 65 1.14 -3.95 4.87
CA PHE A 65 0.32 -3.68 3.70
C PHE A 65 -0.22 -4.99 3.16
N TRP A 66 -1.46 -4.99 2.70
CA TRP A 66 -2.07 -6.18 2.13
C TRP A 66 -2.97 -5.84 0.96
N PHE A 67 -3.16 -6.84 0.11
CA PHE A 67 -4.11 -6.77 -0.99
C PHE A 67 -4.47 -8.16 -1.50
N ASP A 68 -5.65 -8.26 -2.11
CA ASP A 68 -6.10 -9.48 -2.75
C ASP A 68 -5.54 -9.62 -4.16
N VAL A 69 -5.36 -10.87 -4.57
CA VAL A 69 -4.96 -11.22 -5.92
C VAL A 69 -5.69 -12.50 -6.30
N GLU A 70 -6.39 -12.46 -7.43
CA GLU A 70 -7.02 -13.66 -7.97
C GLU A 70 -5.95 -14.61 -8.48
N LYS A 71 -6.07 -15.89 -8.11
CA LYS A 71 -5.23 -16.92 -8.69
C LYS A 71 -5.63 -17.08 -10.16
N ALA A 72 -4.66 -16.95 -11.07
CA ALA A 72 -4.88 -17.28 -12.46
C ALA A 72 -5.43 -18.71 -12.59
N LYS A 73 -6.44 -18.88 -13.44
CA LYS A 73 -6.93 -20.22 -13.79
C LYS A 73 -5.80 -20.96 -14.51
N GLU A 74 -5.58 -22.22 -14.14
CA GLU A 74 -4.68 -23.07 -14.91
C GLU A 74 -5.34 -23.33 -16.27
N ASP A 75 -4.74 -22.78 -17.32
CA ASP A 75 -5.07 -23.21 -18.68
C ASP A 75 -4.63 -24.66 -18.81
N LYS A 76 -5.61 -25.57 -18.91
CA LYS A 76 -5.34 -26.93 -19.38
C LYS A 76 -4.88 -26.81 -20.83
N LEU A 77 -3.57 -26.85 -21.05
CA LEU A 77 -2.99 -27.11 -22.35
C LEU A 77 -3.59 -28.43 -22.85
N ILE A 78 -4.43 -28.32 -23.87
CA ILE A 78 -4.96 -29.44 -24.66
C ILE A 78 -3.89 -29.86 -25.66
#